data_AF-A0A0G1UCF1-F1
#
_entry.id   AF-A0A0G1UCF1-F1
#
_cell.length_a   1.000
_cell.length_b   1.000
_cell.length_c   1.000
_cell.angle_alpha   90.00
_cell.angle_beta   90.00
_cell.angle_gamma   90.00
#
_symmetry.space_group_name_H-M   'P 1'
#
loop_
_entity.id
_entity.type
_entity.pdbx_description
1 polymer ?
#
loop_
_entity_poly.entity_id
_entity_poly.type
_entity_poly.pdbx_seq_one_letter_code
_entity_poly.pdbx_strand_id
1 'polypeptide(L)'
;MIDSNPLKTSPKDFFLHLLSIIALYTSATAFLVLIFQYVNIWFPDVLEGGGYYARFANYGPIRWSLATLLVFFPIYLFVGRFLNKNYESNPAKRNLRIRKWLLYFTLFAAALIIIGDLVVLINNFLEGGLTIRFILKVLAVFFVAGSVFYYYFSDLKKHGTE
;
A
#
# COMPACT_ATOMS: atom_id res chain seq x y z
N MET A 1 44.72 -4.27 -13.31
CA MET A 1 43.42 -4.49 -13.97
C MET A 1 42.37 -4.52 -12.88
N ILE A 2 41.35 -3.68 -12.96
CA ILE A 2 40.33 -3.50 -11.93
C ILE A 2 39.32 -4.65 -12.06
N ASP A 3 39.20 -5.49 -11.02
CA ASP A 3 38.20 -6.54 -10.94
C ASP A 3 36.79 -5.94 -10.91
N SER A 4 36.11 -5.94 -12.06
CA SER A 4 34.68 -5.65 -12.16
C SER A 4 33.89 -6.88 -11.69
N ASN A 5 33.87 -7.12 -10.37
CA ASN A 5 32.98 -8.12 -9.80
C ASN A 5 31.55 -7.52 -9.81
N PRO A 6 30.61 -8.00 -10.64
CA PRO A 6 29.26 -7.48 -10.62
C PRO A 6 28.68 -7.78 -9.24
N LEU A 7 28.29 -6.73 -8.51
CA LEU A 7 27.64 -6.84 -7.20
C LEU A 7 26.51 -7.87 -7.27
N LYS A 8 26.78 -9.11 -6.87
CA LYS A 8 25.80 -10.19 -6.85
C LYS A 8 24.73 -9.82 -5.82
N THR A 9 23.54 -9.49 -6.31
CA THR A 9 22.33 -9.44 -5.48
C THR A 9 22.15 -10.82 -4.86
N SER A 10 22.22 -10.91 -3.52
CA SER A 10 21.99 -12.18 -2.85
C SER A 10 20.51 -12.56 -3.02
N PRO A 11 20.16 -13.85 -3.19
CA PRO A 11 18.77 -14.29 -3.14
C PRO A 11 18.02 -13.74 -1.92
N LYS A 12 18.72 -13.62 -0.78
CA LYS A 12 18.19 -12.99 0.44
C LYS A 12 17.71 -11.55 0.22
N ASP A 13 18.48 -10.74 -0.51
CA ASP A 13 18.14 -9.34 -0.77
C ASP A 13 16.87 -9.24 -1.64
N PHE A 14 16.74 -10.13 -2.62
CA PHE A 14 15.54 -10.23 -3.45
C PHE A 14 14.31 -10.61 -2.63
N PHE A 15 14.40 -11.66 -1.80
CA PHE A 15 13.28 -12.09 -0.96
C PHE A 15 12.88 -11.05 0.09
N LEU A 16 13.84 -10.32 0.67
CA LEU A 16 13.54 -9.22 1.60
C LEU A 16 12.81 -8.07 0.90
N HIS A 17 13.18 -7.74 -0.33
CA HIS A 17 12.45 -6.75 -1.12
C HIS A 17 11.04 -7.20 -1.47
N LEU A 18 10.89 -8.44 -1.94
CA LEU A 18 9.58 -9.00 -2.26
C LEU A 18 8.68 -9.03 -1.02
N LEU A 19 9.22 -9.45 0.13
CA LEU A 19 8.50 -9.43 1.40
C LEU A 19 8.07 -8.02 1.80
N SER A 20 8.95 -7.03 1.66
CA SER A 20 8.63 -5.63 1.95
C SER A 20 7.49 -5.11 1.07
N ILE A 21 7.53 -5.41 -0.22
CA ILE A 21 6.50 -5.05 -1.20
C ILE A 21 5.15 -5.69 -0.85
N ILE A 22 5.14 -7.01 -0.62
CA ILE A 22 3.93 -7.74 -0.24
C ILE A 22 3.38 -7.18 1.07
N ALA A 23 4.24 -6.94 2.07
CA ALA A 23 3.81 -6.40 3.35
C ALA A 23 3.22 -4.99 3.23
N LEU A 24 3.79 -4.13 2.40
CA LEU A 24 3.24 -2.81 2.10
C LEU A 24 1.84 -2.94 1.46
N TYR A 25 1.72 -3.74 0.40
CA TYR A 25 0.48 -3.87 -0.36
C TYR A 25 -0.65 -4.48 0.47
N THR A 26 -0.34 -5.55 1.21
CA THR A 26 -1.29 -6.20 2.12
C THR A 26 -1.73 -5.25 3.22
N SER A 27 -0.82 -4.46 3.79
CA SER A 27 -1.15 -3.46 4.81
C SER A 27 -2.02 -2.33 4.24
N ALA A 28 -1.67 -1.78 3.08
CA ALA A 28 -2.44 -0.73 2.41
C ALA A 28 -3.85 -1.20 2.07
N THR A 29 -3.98 -2.42 1.52
CA THR A 29 -5.27 -3.02 1.18
C THR A 29 -6.12 -3.25 2.44
N ALA A 30 -5.55 -3.82 3.49
CA ALA A 30 -6.26 -4.03 4.75
C ALA A 30 -6.71 -2.70 5.37
N PHE A 31 -5.90 -1.65 5.30
CA PHE A 31 -6.29 -0.31 5.74
C PHE A 31 -7.46 0.27 4.94
N LEU A 32 -7.43 0.16 3.61
CA LEU A 32 -8.52 0.62 2.75
C LEU A 32 -9.83 -0.14 3.04
N VAL A 33 -9.76 -1.47 3.11
CA VAL A 33 -10.91 -2.30 3.48
C VAL A 33 -11.46 -1.84 4.83
N LEU A 34 -10.60 -1.65 5.83
CA LEU A 34 -11.02 -1.20 7.16
C LEU A 34 -11.77 0.14 7.10
N ILE A 35 -11.23 1.14 6.37
CA ILE A 35 -11.92 2.43 6.19
C ILE A 35 -13.26 2.22 5.48
N PHE A 36 -13.30 1.40 4.43
CA PHE A 36 -14.53 1.17 3.68
C PHE A 36 -15.62 0.57 4.55
N GLN A 37 -15.26 -0.35 5.45
CA GLN A 37 -16.21 -0.92 6.41
C GLN A 37 -16.71 0.11 7.41
N TYR A 38 -15.82 0.96 7.94
CA TYR A 38 -16.26 2.06 8.83
C TYR A 38 -17.18 3.04 8.12
N VAL A 39 -16.88 3.40 6.87
CA VAL A 39 -17.74 4.24 6.04
C VAL A 39 -19.11 3.60 5.84
N ASN A 40 -19.18 2.29 5.57
CA ASN A 40 -20.45 1.57 5.44
C ASN A 40 -21.26 1.57 6.75
N ILE A 41 -20.61 1.50 7.91
CA ILE A 41 -21.29 1.52 9.22
C ILE A 41 -21.85 2.91 9.53
N TRP A 42 -21.10 3.98 9.22
CA TRP A 42 -21.51 5.35 9.52
C TRP A 42 -22.48 5.93 8.49
N PHE A 43 -22.39 5.49 7.24
CA PHE A 43 -23.23 5.92 6.12
C PHE A 43 -23.87 4.70 5.45
N PRO A 44 -24.79 3.99 6.14
CA PRO A 44 -25.47 2.84 5.60
C PRO A 44 -26.30 3.23 4.36
N ASP A 45 -26.40 2.33 3.39
CA ASP A 45 -27.26 2.56 2.22
C ASP A 45 -28.73 2.59 2.63
N VAL A 46 -29.50 3.47 2.01
CA VAL A 46 -30.96 3.43 2.11
C VAL A 46 -31.56 2.24 1.35
N LEU A 47 -30.81 1.68 0.38
CA LEU A 47 -31.20 0.49 -0.39
C LEU A 47 -30.82 -0.83 0.30
N GLU A 48 -29.83 -0.82 1.19
CA GLU A 48 -29.48 -1.96 2.05
C GLU A 48 -30.50 -1.98 3.18
N GLY A 49 -31.63 -2.68 2.98
CA GLY A 49 -32.71 -2.81 3.95
C GLY A 49 -32.18 -2.92 5.39
N GLY A 50 -32.38 -1.85 6.16
CA GLY A 50 -31.64 -1.50 7.39
C GLY A 50 -31.81 -2.42 8.59
N GLY A 51 -31.55 -3.71 8.41
CA GLY A 51 -31.63 -4.74 9.44
C GLY A 51 -30.31 -4.97 10.16
N TYR A 52 -30.41 -5.47 11.40
CA TYR A 52 -29.31 -5.93 12.25
C TYR A 52 -28.29 -6.82 11.53
N TYR A 53 -28.74 -7.62 10.54
CA TYR A 53 -27.91 -8.52 9.74
C TYR A 53 -26.88 -7.79 8.85
N ALA A 54 -27.21 -6.63 8.27
CA ALA A 54 -26.28 -5.87 7.42
C ALA A 54 -25.12 -5.29 8.25
N ARG A 55 -25.40 -4.85 9.49
CA ARG A 55 -24.35 -4.39 10.42
C ARG A 55 -23.44 -5.51 10.88
N PHE A 56 -23.99 -6.71 11.10
CA PHE A 56 -23.21 -7.87 11.53
C PHE A 56 -22.21 -8.35 10.47
N ALA A 57 -22.58 -8.25 9.19
CA ALA A 57 -21.72 -8.60 8.06
C ALA A 57 -20.43 -7.77 8.01
N ASN A 58 -20.48 -6.49 8.42
CA ASN A 58 -19.33 -5.58 8.37
C ASN A 58 -18.26 -5.87 9.45
N TYR A 59 -18.60 -6.51 10.57
CA TYR A 59 -17.64 -6.78 11.65
C TYR A 59 -16.60 -7.85 11.32
N GLY A 60 -16.95 -8.82 10.46
CA GLY A 60 -16.01 -9.87 10.02
C GLY A 60 -14.81 -9.28 9.27
N PRO A 61 -15.03 -8.54 8.17
CA PRO A 61 -13.97 -7.86 7.42
C PRO A 61 -13.16 -6.86 8.26
N ILE A 62 -13.77 -6.16 9.22
CA ILE A 62 -13.06 -5.28 10.16
C ILE A 62 -12.02 -6.06 10.98
N ARG A 63 -12.43 -7.17 11.61
CA ARG A 63 -11.53 -8.00 12.44
C ARG A 63 -10.39 -8.57 11.61
N TRP A 64 -10.69 -9.07 10.41
CA TRP A 64 -9.69 -9.56 9.47
C TRP A 64 -8.70 -8.48 9.05
N SER A 65 -9.18 -7.29 8.73
CA SER A 65 -8.34 -6.17 8.31
C SER A 65 -7.44 -5.69 9.45
N LEU A 66 -7.96 -5.60 10.67
CA LEU A 66 -7.18 -5.26 11.86
C LEU A 66 -6.09 -6.29 12.15
N ALA A 67 -6.42 -7.59 12.13
CA ALA A 67 -5.43 -8.65 12.32
C ALA A 67 -4.33 -8.59 11.24
N THR A 68 -4.73 -8.37 9.99
CA THR A 68 -3.80 -8.22 8.86
C THR A 68 -2.85 -7.03 9.07
N LEU A 69 -3.38 -5.87 9.46
CA LEU A 69 -2.58 -4.68 9.74
C LEU A 69 -1.60 -4.89 10.88
N LEU A 70 -2.06 -5.47 12.00
CA LEU A 70 -1.22 -5.71 13.17
C LEU A 70 -0.03 -6.62 12.89
N VAL A 71 -0.13 -7.48 11.87
CA VAL A 71 0.96 -8.38 11.46
C VAL A 71 1.81 -7.78 10.34
N PHE A 72 1.20 -7.38 9.23
CA PHE A 72 1.95 -7.00 8.04
C PHE A 72 2.55 -5.59 8.12
N PHE A 73 1.90 -4.66 8.81
CA PHE A 73 2.41 -3.30 8.94
C PHE A 73 3.76 -3.24 9.69
N PRO A 74 3.94 -3.88 10.87
CA PRO A 74 5.24 -3.90 11.52
C PRO A 74 6.29 -4.67 10.73
N ILE A 75 5.92 -5.74 10.00
CA ILE A 75 6.85 -6.44 9.08
C ILE A 75 7.37 -5.47 8.02
N TYR A 76 6.48 -4.72 7.37
CA TYR A 76 6.87 -3.71 6.39
C TYR A 76 7.85 -2.70 6.97
N LEU A 77 7.55 -2.12 8.14
CA LEU A 77 8.42 -1.15 8.79
C LEU A 77 9.78 -1.74 9.19
N PHE A 78 9.80 -2.96 9.73
CA PHE A 78 11.03 -3.60 10.19
C PHE A 78 11.93 -3.98 9.02
N VAL A 79 11.38 -4.61 7.98
CA VAL A 79 12.12 -4.99 6.78
C VAL A 79 12.62 -3.74 6.04
N GLY A 80 11.78 -2.70 5.93
CA GLY A 80 12.17 -1.41 5.35
C GLY A 80 13.34 -0.77 6.10
N ARG A 81 13.28 -0.71 7.44
CA ARG A 81 14.39 -0.19 8.26
C ARG A 81 15.65 -1.04 8.17
N PHE A 82 15.50 -2.37 8.17
CA PHE A 82 16.64 -3.28 8.03
C PHE A 82 17.34 -3.11 6.69
N LEU A 83 16.58 -3.00 5.60
CA LEU A 83 17.11 -2.68 4.28
C LEU A 83 17.82 -1.32 4.29
N ASN A 84 17.18 -0.26 4.83
CA ASN A 84 17.77 1.08 4.86
C ASN A 84 19.10 1.14 5.65
N LYS A 85 19.15 0.48 6.81
CA LYS A 85 20.35 0.42 7.67
C LYS A 85 21.50 -0.36 7.03
N ASN A 86 21.20 -1.40 6.23
CA ASN A 86 22.23 -2.13 5.48
C ASN A 86 22.81 -1.32 4.30
N TYR A 87 22.09 -0.30 3.82
CA TYR A 87 22.61 0.60 2.79
C TYR A 87 23.52 1.68 3.35
N GLU A 88 23.28 2.17 4.57
CA GLU A 88 24.13 3.18 5.22
C GLU A 88 25.50 2.64 5.62
N SER A 89 25.61 1.35 5.92
CA SER A 89 26.87 0.73 6.35
C SER A 89 27.82 0.33 5.21
N ASN A 90 27.38 0.39 3.94
CA ASN A 90 28.19 -0.01 2.78
C ASN A 90 27.93 0.88 1.53
N PRO A 91 28.59 2.04 1.42
CA PRO A 91 28.38 2.99 0.32
C PRO A 91 28.79 2.46 -1.07
N ALA A 92 29.54 1.35 -1.17
CA ALA A 92 29.87 0.71 -2.45
C ALA A 92 28.73 -0.13 -3.06
N LYS A 93 27.71 -0.52 -2.26
CA LYS A 93 26.48 -1.18 -2.71
C LYS A 93 25.34 -0.19 -3.03
N ARG A 94 25.64 1.12 -2.99
CA ARG A 94 24.79 2.27 -3.33
C ARG A 94 24.48 2.32 -4.84
N ASN A 95 24.13 1.18 -5.43
CA ASN A 95 23.76 1.13 -6.82
C ASN A 95 22.34 1.68 -6.94
N LEU A 96 22.23 2.88 -7.50
CA LEU A 96 21.03 3.62 -7.89
C LEU A 96 19.94 2.75 -8.58
N ARG A 97 20.29 1.55 -9.06
CA ARG A 97 19.39 0.57 -9.69
C ARG A 97 18.35 -0.07 -8.76
N ILE A 98 18.71 -0.48 -7.53
CA ILE A 98 17.78 -1.19 -6.63
C ILE A 98 16.75 -0.22 -6.04
N ARG A 99 17.20 0.97 -5.61
CA ARG A 99 16.29 2.04 -5.18
C ARG A 99 15.34 2.44 -6.31
N LYS A 100 15.86 2.76 -7.50
CA LYS A 100 15.02 3.08 -8.67
C LYS A 100 14.01 1.98 -8.97
N TRP A 101 14.39 0.70 -8.90
CA TRP A 101 13.48 -0.40 -9.15
C TRP A 101 12.36 -0.53 -8.11
N LEU A 102 12.67 -0.40 -6.81
CA LEU A 102 11.66 -0.33 -5.74
C LEU A 102 10.69 0.84 -5.95
N LEU A 103 11.21 1.99 -6.36
CA LEU A 103 10.40 3.16 -6.64
C LEU A 103 9.49 2.97 -7.83
N TYR A 104 10.00 2.46 -8.95
CA TYR A 104 9.18 2.11 -10.11
C TYR A 104 8.13 1.06 -9.75
N PHE A 105 8.47 0.07 -8.91
CA PHE A 105 7.51 -0.92 -8.45
C PHE A 105 6.42 -0.32 -7.56
N THR A 106 6.78 0.62 -6.69
CA THR A 106 5.79 1.27 -5.81
C THR A 106 4.90 2.24 -6.59
N LEU A 107 5.46 2.96 -7.56
CA LEU A 107 4.70 3.75 -8.55
C LEU A 107 3.74 2.87 -9.34
N PHE A 108 4.20 1.71 -9.79
CA PHE A 108 3.38 0.72 -10.49
C PHE A 108 2.25 0.19 -9.59
N ALA A 109 2.55 -0.16 -8.34
CA ALA A 109 1.55 -0.60 -7.37
C ALA A 109 0.53 0.50 -7.04
N ALA A 110 0.98 1.76 -6.90
CA ALA A 110 0.10 2.90 -6.71
C ALA A 110 -0.83 3.09 -7.93
N ALA A 111 -0.31 2.92 -9.15
CA ALA A 111 -1.12 2.95 -10.36
C ALA A 111 -2.16 1.81 -10.38
N LEU A 112 -1.79 0.59 -9.99
CA LEU A 112 -2.73 -0.54 -9.87
C LEU A 112 -3.83 -0.28 -8.84
N ILE A 113 -3.51 0.35 -7.70
CA ILE A 113 -4.49 0.75 -6.69
C ILE A 113 -5.46 1.78 -7.29
N ILE A 114 -4.95 2.81 -7.98
CA ILE A 114 -5.79 3.82 -8.64
C ILE A 114 -6.71 3.17 -9.68
N ILE A 115 -6.19 2.24 -10.50
CA ILE A 115 -6.97 1.53 -11.51
C ILE A 115 -8.06 0.68 -10.86
N GLY A 116 -7.72 -0.11 -9.83
CA GLY A 116 -8.68 -0.95 -9.12
C GLY A 116 -9.78 -0.12 -8.45
N ASP A 117 -9.42 1.03 -7.89
CA ASP A 117 -10.38 1.96 -7.30
C ASP A 117 -11.28 2.60 -8.35
N LEU A 118 -10.74 3.02 -9.50
CA LEU A 118 -11.53 3.50 -10.64
C LEU A 118 -12.55 2.47 -11.11
N VAL A 119 -12.21 1.18 -11.11
CA VAL A 119 -13.14 0.10 -11.46
C VAL A 119 -14.29 0.03 -10.45
N VAL A 120 -13.99 0.02 -9.15
CA VAL A 120 -15.01 0.01 -8.08
C VAL A 120 -15.87 1.28 -8.14
N LEU A 121 -15.25 2.42 -8.43
CA LEU A 121 -15.87 3.73 -8.55
C LEU A 121 -16.86 3.77 -9.72
N ILE A 122 -16.45 3.32 -10.90
CA ILE A 122 -17.32 3.22 -12.07
C ILE A 122 -18.45 2.22 -11.82
N ASN A 123 -18.16 1.08 -11.20
CA ASN A 123 -19.19 0.07 -10.90
C ASN A 123 -20.27 0.62 -9.94
N ASN A 124 -19.88 1.32 -8.86
CA ASN A 124 -20.83 1.98 -7.94
C ASN A 124 -21.59 3.14 -8.61
N PHE A 125 -20.94 3.89 -9.51
CA PHE A 125 -21.59 4.94 -10.29
C PHE A 125 -22.68 4.36 -11.20
N LEU A 126 -22.40 3.24 -11.88
CA LEU A 126 -23.33 2.54 -12.75
C LEU A 126 -24.52 1.94 -11.98
N GLU A 127 -24.33 1.58 -10.72
CA GLU A 127 -25.41 1.14 -9.82
C GLU A 127 -26.30 2.31 -9.31
N GLY A 128 -26.01 3.56 -9.70
CA GLY A 128 -26.78 4.75 -9.32
C GLY A 128 -26.41 5.32 -7.94
N GLY A 129 -25.32 4.85 -7.33
CA GLY A 129 -24.96 5.07 -5.93
C GLY A 129 -24.03 6.26 -5.64
N LEU A 130 -24.19 7.41 -6.30
CA LEU A 130 -23.45 8.64 -5.94
C LEU A 130 -23.90 9.13 -4.54
N THR A 131 -23.26 8.60 -3.51
CA THR A 131 -23.61 8.77 -2.11
C THR A 131 -22.39 9.23 -1.31
N ILE A 132 -22.58 9.84 -0.14
CA ILE A 132 -21.47 10.33 0.69
C ILE A 132 -20.41 9.26 0.99
N ARG A 133 -20.83 7.99 1.14
CA ARG A 133 -19.94 6.84 1.30
C ARG A 133 -18.96 6.65 0.15
N PHE A 134 -19.40 6.92 -1.07
CA PHE A 134 -18.58 6.78 -2.26
C PHE A 134 -17.46 7.82 -2.25
N ILE A 135 -17.80 9.09 -1.99
CA ILE A 135 -16.83 10.18 -1.91
C ILE A 135 -15.79 9.89 -0.82
N LEU A 136 -16.22 9.40 0.35
CA LEU A 136 -15.31 9.08 1.46
C LEU A 136 -14.37 7.91 1.14
N LYS A 137 -14.86 6.86 0.46
CA LYS A 137 -14.02 5.73 0.02
C LYS A 137 -12.97 6.18 -1.00
N VAL A 138 -13.38 6.99 -1.96
CA VAL A 138 -12.47 7.57 -2.96
C VAL A 138 -11.39 8.43 -2.31
N LEU A 139 -11.77 9.33 -1.39
CA LEU A 139 -10.80 10.14 -0.64
C LEU A 139 -9.82 9.29 0.16
N ALA A 140 -10.27 8.18 0.76
CA ALA A 140 -9.40 7.26 1.47
C ALA A 140 -8.37 6.60 0.55
N VAL A 141 -8.76 6.21 -0.66
CA VAL A 141 -7.84 5.66 -1.67
C VAL A 141 -6.81 6.69 -2.08
N PHE A 142 -7.26 7.90 -2.45
CA PHE A 142 -6.35 8.99 -2.80
C PHE A 142 -5.40 9.33 -1.66
N PHE A 143 -5.87 9.30 -0.42
CA PHE A 143 -5.02 9.53 0.75
C PHE A 143 -3.95 8.46 0.90
N VAL A 144 -4.29 7.18 0.78
CA VAL A 144 -3.32 6.08 0.90
C VAL A 144 -2.33 6.10 -0.27
N ALA A 145 -2.84 6.16 -1.50
CA ALA A 145 -2.00 6.22 -2.70
C ALA A 145 -1.10 7.46 -2.69
N GLY A 146 -1.65 8.62 -2.32
CA GLY A 146 -0.92 9.87 -2.16
C GLY A 146 0.13 9.81 -1.05
N SER A 147 -0.17 9.20 0.09
CA SER A 147 0.79 9.05 1.19
C SER A 147 1.96 8.14 0.81
N VAL A 148 1.66 7.00 0.17
CA VAL A 148 2.69 6.09 -0.35
C VAL A 148 3.53 6.82 -1.40
N PHE A 149 2.90 7.44 -2.39
CA PHE A 149 3.59 8.21 -3.41
C PHE A 149 4.47 9.31 -2.81
N TYR A 150 3.94 10.10 -1.87
CA TYR A 150 4.65 11.21 -1.24
C TYR A 150 5.86 10.74 -0.42
N TYR A 151 5.69 9.70 0.39
CA TYR A 151 6.78 9.14 1.20
C TYR A 151 7.95 8.70 0.32
N TYR A 152 7.65 7.93 -0.72
CA TYR A 152 8.66 7.38 -1.62
C TYR A 152 9.23 8.43 -2.59
N PHE A 153 8.43 9.39 -3.06
CA PHE A 153 8.91 10.52 -3.86
C PHE A 153 9.81 11.47 -3.05
N SER A 154 9.51 11.67 -1.77
CA SER A 154 10.35 12.47 -0.88
C SER A 154 11.67 11.77 -0.55
N ASP A 155 11.66 10.45 -0.37
CA ASP A 155 12.88 9.64 -0.24
C ASP A 155 13.74 9.73 -1.51
N LEU A 156 13.10 9.67 -2.69
CA LEU A 156 13.75 9.94 -3.98
C LEU A 156 14.46 11.29 -4.02
N LYS A 157 13.76 12.36 -3.63
CA LYS A 157 14.30 13.72 -3.72
C LYS A 157 15.46 13.94 -2.74
N LYS A 158 15.39 13.36 -1.54
CA LYS A 158 16.46 13.46 -0.53
C LYS A 158 17.73 12.72 -0.92
N HIS A 159 17.63 11.68 -1.74
CA HIS A 159 18.76 10.83 -2.10
C HIS A 159 19.13 10.91 -3.60
N GLY A 160 18.41 11.72 -4.38
CA GLY A 160 18.61 11.93 -5.82
C GLY A 160 19.27 13.26 -6.18
N THR A 161 19.64 14.10 -5.20
CA THR A 161 20.50 15.28 -5.42
C THR A 161 21.96 14.88 -5.20
N GLU A 162 22.55 14.25 -6.21
CA GLU A 162 23.96 14.41 -6.57
C GLU A 162 24.01 15.02 -7.97
#